data_AF-A0A8J2WSI1-F1
#
_entry.id   AF-A0A8J2WSI1-F1
#
_cell.length_a   1.000
_cell.length_b   1.000
_cell.length_c   1.000
_cell.angle_alpha   90.00
_cell.angle_beta   90.00
_cell.angle_gamma   90.00
#
_symmetry.space_group_name_H-M   'P 1'
#
loop_
_entity.id
_entity.type
_entity.pdbx_description
1 polymer ?
#
loop_
_entity_poly.entity_id
_entity_poly.type
_entity_poly.pdbx_seq_one_letter_code
_entity_poly.pdbx_strand_id
1 'polypeptide(L)'
;MVARTWLVPYTDAERGRQQLLATIYLTHNNVTGQLQLDVRADSKVVVDGGRARVVVGKGHTIPFSVGSNVGRCSVHPKTTGFDYSCTFGGEQVAEVQRRPVAWLEAFQPTAVSVSVQDRVEFRAGKNYYQLAVQADGGEPKLYRKRYSEFAEVHDKMKQAYVGSHLRASLPAPPAKILNPFFDQLEPTFVQNRQVELNDYVKKIITVPRALAQPALLDFLGLALRAPSGEPVDLLAPPPVDLLNAPLDAPPMPPPQPVFEEAVV
;
A
#
# COMPACT_ATOMS: atom_id res chain seq x y z
N MET A 1 -10.04 -10.91 10.63
CA MET A 1 -9.43 -10.56 9.33
C MET A 1 -7.91 -10.61 9.48
N VAL A 2 -7.21 -11.05 8.45
CA VAL A 2 -5.75 -11.14 8.38
C VAL A 2 -5.29 -10.41 7.13
N ALA A 3 -4.17 -9.70 7.24
CA ALA A 3 -3.52 -9.03 6.12
C ALA A 3 -2.09 -9.56 5.96
N ARG A 4 -1.64 -9.71 4.72
CA ARG A 4 -0.31 -10.20 4.35
C ARG A 4 0.25 -9.32 3.26
N THR A 5 1.51 -8.93 3.41
CA THR A 5 2.18 -8.03 2.48
C THR A 5 3.48 -8.65 2.01
N TRP A 6 3.72 -8.61 0.71
CA TRP A 6 5.00 -8.93 0.09
C TRP A 6 5.47 -7.75 -0.75
N LEU A 7 6.79 -7.56 -0.77
CA LEU A 7 7.46 -6.61 -1.66
C LEU A 7 8.31 -7.43 -2.62
N VAL A 8 8.11 -7.19 -3.92
CA VAL A 8 8.84 -7.88 -4.99
C VAL A 8 9.50 -6.86 -5.89
N PRO A 9 10.84 -6.82 -5.93
CA PRO A 9 11.55 -6.12 -6.98
C PRO A 9 11.28 -6.79 -8.32
N TYR A 10 11.10 -6.00 -9.37
CA TYR A 10 10.94 -6.51 -10.73
C TYR A 10 11.60 -5.56 -11.73
N THR A 11 11.88 -6.07 -12.92
CA THR A 11 12.44 -5.28 -14.02
C THR A 11 11.35 -5.01 -15.03
N ASP A 12 11.13 -3.74 -15.36
CA ASP A 12 10.22 -3.37 -16.44
C ASP A 12 10.98 -3.30 -17.77
N ALA A 13 10.66 -4.22 -18.68
CA ALA A 13 11.27 -4.28 -20.00
C ALA A 13 10.84 -3.12 -20.91
N GLU A 14 9.63 -2.58 -20.72
CA GLU A 14 9.08 -1.48 -21.51
C GLU A 14 9.70 -0.14 -21.12
N ARG A 15 10.17 -0.02 -19.86
CA ARG A 15 10.85 1.19 -19.33
C ARG A 15 12.37 1.06 -19.25
N GLY A 16 12.99 0.33 -20.18
CA GLY A 16 14.45 0.29 -20.31
C GLY A 16 15.17 -0.51 -19.23
N ARG A 17 14.52 -1.54 -18.65
CA ARG A 17 15.08 -2.45 -17.63
C ARG A 17 15.41 -1.79 -16.28
N GLN A 18 14.68 -0.74 -15.92
CA GLN A 18 14.76 -0.19 -14.56
C GLN A 18 14.25 -1.20 -13.52
N GLN A 19 14.91 -1.24 -12.36
CA GLN A 19 14.46 -2.06 -11.24
C GLN A 19 13.42 -1.29 -10.42
N LEU A 20 12.19 -1.79 -10.45
CA LEU A 20 11.03 -1.23 -9.77
C LEU A 20 10.61 -2.13 -8.61
N LEU A 21 9.61 -1.69 -7.85
CA LEU A 21 9.06 -2.42 -6.71
C LEU A 21 7.55 -2.60 -6.88
N ALA A 22 7.07 -3.82 -6.71
CA ALA A 22 5.64 -4.10 -6.61
C ALA A 22 5.27 -4.50 -5.17
N THR A 23 4.11 -4.03 -4.73
CA THR A 23 3.50 -4.38 -3.46
C THR A 23 2.35 -5.34 -3.70
N ILE A 24 2.42 -6.50 -3.08
CA ILE A 24 1.41 -7.55 -3.16
C ILE A 24 0.72 -7.62 -1.81
N TYR A 25 -0.58 -7.34 -1.77
CA TYR A 25 -1.36 -7.21 -0.55
C TYR A 25 -2.55 -8.17 -0.57
N LEU A 26 -2.55 -9.14 0.34
CA LEU A 26 -3.61 -10.14 0.48
C LEU A 26 -4.38 -9.92 1.78
N THR A 27 -5.69 -9.82 1.67
CA THR A 27 -6.60 -9.77 2.82
C THR A 27 -7.49 -11.00 2.86
N HIS A 28 -7.59 -11.62 4.03
CA HIS A 28 -8.39 -12.83 4.25
C HIS A 28 -9.27 -12.69 5.49
N ASN A 29 -10.57 -12.87 5.32
CA ASN A 29 -11.51 -13.03 6.40
C ASN A 29 -11.66 -14.51 6.77
N ASN A 30 -10.91 -14.95 7.78
CA ASN A 30 -10.93 -16.34 8.25
C ASN A 30 -12.31 -16.84 8.74
N VAL A 31 -13.30 -15.97 8.95
CA VAL A 31 -14.66 -16.34 9.35
C VAL A 31 -15.54 -16.58 8.14
N THR A 32 -15.56 -15.63 7.19
CA THR A 32 -16.43 -15.73 6.01
C THR A 32 -15.77 -16.49 4.84
N GLY A 33 -14.45 -16.68 4.90
CA GLY A 33 -13.60 -17.20 3.82
C GLY A 33 -13.28 -16.15 2.75
N GLN A 34 -13.76 -14.91 2.87
CA GLN A 34 -13.54 -13.89 1.82
C GLN A 34 -12.05 -13.57 1.68
N LEU A 35 -11.56 -13.62 0.46
CA LEU A 35 -10.16 -13.39 0.09
C LEU A 35 -10.09 -12.29 -0.97
N GLN A 36 -9.17 -11.36 -0.82
CA GLN A 36 -8.90 -10.33 -1.82
C GLN A 36 -7.39 -10.13 -1.96
N LEU A 37 -6.93 -10.10 -3.21
CA LEU A 37 -5.55 -9.79 -3.58
C LEU A 37 -5.53 -8.46 -4.34
N ASP A 38 -4.79 -7.51 -3.81
CA ASP A 38 -4.51 -6.23 -4.45
C ASP A 38 -3.00 -6.18 -4.75
N VAL A 39 -2.65 -5.92 -6.01
CA VAL A 39 -1.26 -5.79 -6.45
C VAL A 39 -1.06 -4.37 -6.96
N ARG A 40 -0.04 -3.67 -6.45
CA ARG A 40 0.31 -2.30 -6.86
C ARG A 40 1.72 -2.28 -7.41
N ALA A 41 1.87 -1.75 -8.62
CA ALA A 41 3.15 -1.60 -9.31
C ALA A 41 3.03 -0.48 -10.35
N ASP A 42 4.15 0.15 -10.71
CA ASP A 42 4.24 1.16 -11.78
C ASP A 42 4.32 0.53 -13.20
N SER A 43 3.87 -0.71 -13.33
CA SER A 43 3.81 -1.44 -14.60
C SER A 43 2.42 -2.04 -14.76
N LYS A 44 2.14 -2.62 -15.92
CA LYS A 44 0.86 -3.29 -16.15
C LYS A 44 0.70 -4.45 -15.16
N VAL A 45 -0.37 -4.38 -14.38
CA VAL A 45 -0.77 -5.41 -13.43
C VAL A 45 -1.99 -6.15 -13.96
N VAL A 46 -1.94 -7.47 -13.92
CA VAL A 46 -3.12 -8.32 -14.14
C VAL A 46 -3.29 -9.22 -12.93
N VAL A 47 -4.49 -9.24 -12.34
CA VAL A 47 -4.82 -10.12 -11.22
C VAL A 47 -6.02 -10.95 -11.62
N ASP A 48 -5.83 -12.25 -11.77
CA ASP A 48 -6.90 -13.17 -12.13
C ASP A 48 -7.59 -13.68 -10.85
N GLY A 49 -8.91 -13.49 -10.75
CA GLY A 49 -9.64 -13.85 -9.55
C GLY A 49 -9.25 -13.02 -8.31
N GLY A 50 -8.92 -11.73 -8.48
CA GLY A 50 -8.48 -10.82 -7.41
C GLY A 50 -9.42 -10.71 -6.19
N ARG A 51 -10.66 -11.22 -6.30
CA ARG A 51 -11.52 -11.56 -5.16
C ARG A 51 -11.97 -13.01 -5.27
N ALA A 52 -11.87 -13.74 -4.17
CA ALA A 52 -12.25 -15.12 -4.08
C ALA A 52 -12.85 -15.45 -2.70
N ARG A 53 -13.26 -16.72 -2.53
CA ARG A 53 -13.69 -17.26 -1.24
C ARG A 53 -12.98 -18.57 -0.99
N VAL A 54 -12.23 -18.63 0.11
CA VAL A 54 -11.58 -19.85 0.61
C VAL A 54 -12.64 -20.73 1.26
N VAL A 55 -12.78 -21.95 0.75
CA VAL A 55 -13.64 -22.96 1.36
C VAL A 55 -12.88 -23.57 2.54
N VAL A 56 -13.57 -23.77 3.67
CA VAL A 56 -12.98 -24.38 4.87
C VAL A 56 -12.33 -25.72 4.51
N GLY A 57 -11.09 -25.92 4.93
CA GLY A 57 -10.32 -27.14 4.65
C GLY A 57 -9.73 -27.24 3.24
N LYS A 58 -9.97 -26.26 2.35
CA LYS A 58 -9.34 -26.19 1.03
C LYS A 58 -8.47 -24.95 0.90
N GLY A 59 -7.34 -25.10 0.21
CA GLY A 59 -6.51 -23.97 -0.18
C GLY A 59 -7.11 -23.19 -1.33
N HIS A 60 -6.58 -22.00 -1.57
CA HIS A 60 -6.91 -21.19 -2.75
C HIS A 60 -5.66 -20.48 -3.24
N THR A 61 -5.52 -20.33 -4.56
CA THR A 61 -4.39 -19.63 -5.17
C THR A 61 -4.92 -18.61 -6.15
N ILE A 62 -4.50 -17.35 -5.98
CA ILE A 62 -4.79 -16.25 -6.89
C ILE A 62 -3.52 -15.96 -7.69
N PRO A 63 -3.50 -16.25 -9.00
CA PRO A 63 -2.41 -15.85 -9.87
C PRO A 63 -2.48 -14.35 -10.19
N PHE A 64 -1.31 -13.74 -10.36
CA PHE A 64 -1.18 -12.36 -10.80
C PHE A 64 0.05 -12.22 -11.70
N SER A 65 0.14 -11.14 -12.45
CA SER A 65 1.33 -10.78 -13.21
C SER A 65 1.63 -9.30 -13.05
N VAL A 66 2.92 -8.98 -13.03
CA VAL A 66 3.46 -7.61 -13.04
C VAL A 66 4.50 -7.55 -14.14
N GLY A 67 4.23 -6.75 -15.18
CA GLY A 67 5.02 -6.78 -16.41
C GLY A 67 5.04 -8.18 -17.02
N SER A 68 6.23 -8.69 -17.32
CA SER A 68 6.43 -10.05 -17.87
C SER A 68 6.53 -11.16 -16.81
N ASN A 69 6.52 -10.81 -15.53
CA ASN A 69 6.68 -11.77 -14.44
C ASN A 69 5.33 -12.24 -13.90
N VAL A 70 5.23 -13.53 -13.63
CA VAL A 70 4.04 -14.16 -13.04
C VAL A 70 4.30 -14.47 -11.57
N GLY A 71 3.30 -14.19 -10.74
CA GLY A 71 3.27 -14.56 -9.33
C GLY A 71 2.00 -15.30 -8.94
N ARG A 72 2.04 -15.92 -7.76
CA ARG A 72 0.92 -16.65 -7.17
C ARG A 72 0.88 -16.41 -5.68
N CYS A 73 -0.25 -15.94 -5.18
CA CYS A 73 -0.55 -15.90 -3.75
C CYS A 73 -1.44 -17.07 -3.38
N SER A 74 -1.01 -17.88 -2.42
CA SER A 74 -1.73 -19.06 -1.97
C SER A 74 -2.09 -18.95 -0.49
N VAL A 75 -3.30 -19.39 -0.17
CA VAL A 75 -3.79 -19.62 1.18
C VAL A 75 -3.88 -21.12 1.37
N HIS A 76 -3.23 -21.64 2.41
CA HIS A 76 -3.22 -23.07 2.73
C HIS A 76 -3.90 -23.30 4.08
N PRO A 77 -4.93 -24.14 4.17
CA PRO A 77 -5.56 -24.46 5.45
C PRO A 77 -4.58 -25.23 6.34
N LYS A 78 -4.63 -24.96 7.64
CA LYS A 78 -3.91 -25.69 8.68
C LYS A 78 -4.89 -26.19 9.74
N THR A 79 -4.44 -27.11 10.59
CA THR A 79 -5.21 -27.59 11.74
C THR A 79 -5.79 -26.46 12.58
N THR A 80 -5.02 -25.37 12.74
CA THR A 80 -5.45 -24.14 13.40
C THR A 80 -5.19 -22.92 12.51
N GLY A 81 -6.15 -22.62 11.63
CA GLY A 81 -6.14 -21.42 10.80
C GLY A 81 -5.55 -21.63 9.41
N PHE A 82 -4.70 -20.70 8.96
CA PHE A 82 -4.23 -20.64 7.57
C PHE A 82 -2.78 -20.19 7.49
N ASP A 83 -2.07 -20.79 6.54
CA ASP A 83 -0.78 -20.32 6.03
C ASP A 83 -0.96 -19.50 4.75
N TYR A 84 0.02 -18.65 4.51
CA TYR A 84 0.05 -17.74 3.38
C TYR A 84 1.42 -17.82 2.73
N SER A 85 1.45 -17.94 1.40
CA SER A 85 2.68 -17.95 0.63
C SER A 85 2.52 -17.11 -0.63
N CYS A 86 3.59 -16.45 -1.03
CA CYS A 86 3.66 -15.78 -2.32
C CYS A 86 4.86 -16.32 -3.09
N THR A 87 4.66 -16.58 -4.38
CA THR A 87 5.74 -16.83 -5.34
C THR A 87 5.71 -15.75 -6.40
N PHE A 88 6.87 -15.38 -6.93
CA PHE A 88 7.02 -14.39 -7.99
C PHE A 88 8.24 -14.74 -8.83
N GLY A 89 8.09 -14.81 -10.16
CA GLY A 89 9.18 -15.23 -11.04
C GLY A 89 9.66 -16.67 -10.80
N GLY A 90 8.81 -17.52 -10.20
CA GLY A 90 9.16 -18.89 -9.82
C GLY A 90 9.79 -19.05 -8.43
N GLU A 91 10.17 -17.96 -7.75
CA GLU A 91 10.78 -18.01 -6.42
C GLU A 91 9.78 -17.69 -5.31
N GLN A 92 10.02 -18.24 -4.11
CA GLN A 92 9.23 -17.92 -2.93
C GLN A 92 9.65 -16.57 -2.33
N VAL A 93 8.67 -15.72 -2.07
CA VAL A 93 8.88 -14.38 -1.53
C VAL A 93 8.51 -14.35 -0.05
N ALA A 94 9.44 -13.91 0.79
CA ALA A 94 9.18 -13.72 2.21
C ALA A 94 8.29 -12.49 2.46
N GLU A 95 7.32 -12.63 3.38
CA GLU A 95 6.45 -11.56 3.85
C GLU A 95 7.25 -10.41 4.49
N VAL A 96 6.74 -9.18 4.40
CA VAL A 96 7.41 -7.98 4.95
C VAL A 96 7.83 -8.17 6.39
N GLN A 97 6.96 -8.70 7.27
CA GLN A 97 7.31 -8.88 8.68
C GLN A 97 8.37 -9.95 8.94
N ARG A 98 8.69 -10.80 7.95
CA ARG A 98 9.74 -11.83 8.02
C ARG A 98 11.04 -11.38 7.33
N ARG A 99 11.04 -10.26 6.61
CA ARG A 99 12.24 -9.73 5.95
C ARG A 99 13.23 -9.13 6.96
N PRO A 100 14.54 -9.20 6.68
CA PRO A 100 15.54 -8.42 7.42
C PRO A 100 15.25 -6.92 7.32
N VAL A 101 15.46 -6.17 8.41
CA VAL A 101 15.22 -4.72 8.42
C VAL A 101 16.11 -4.01 7.40
N ALA A 102 17.40 -4.36 7.34
CA ALA A 102 18.35 -3.81 6.36
C ALA A 102 17.90 -3.98 4.89
N TRP A 103 17.19 -5.08 4.57
CA TRP A 103 16.64 -5.26 3.22
C TRP A 103 15.48 -4.30 2.95
N LEU A 104 14.66 -4.01 3.96
CA LEU A 104 13.52 -3.11 3.83
C LEU A 104 13.94 -1.63 3.82
N GLU A 105 15.01 -1.27 4.52
CA GLU A 105 15.53 0.11 4.59
C GLU A 105 15.81 0.71 3.20
N ALA A 106 16.23 -0.12 2.24
CA ALA A 106 16.44 0.30 0.84
C ALA A 106 15.17 0.85 0.16
N PHE A 107 13.99 0.45 0.62
CA PHE A 107 12.70 0.83 0.04
C PHE A 107 11.90 1.80 0.93
N GLN A 108 12.35 2.06 2.14
CA GLN A 108 11.61 2.91 3.08
C GLN A 108 11.94 4.39 2.85
N PRO A 109 10.99 5.29 3.14
CA PRO A 109 11.30 6.70 3.29
C PRO A 109 12.31 6.91 4.43
N THR A 110 13.18 7.90 4.30
CA THR A 110 14.25 8.20 5.27
C THR A 110 13.93 9.45 6.05
N ALA A 111 14.53 9.62 7.24
CA ALA A 111 14.35 10.83 8.06
C ALA A 111 12.86 11.21 8.28
N VAL A 112 11.99 10.19 8.45
CA VAL A 112 10.56 10.40 8.65
C VAL A 112 10.32 11.04 10.00
N SER A 113 9.68 12.20 10.00
CA SER A 113 9.20 12.88 11.20
C SER A 113 7.70 13.10 11.11
N VAL A 114 7.00 12.92 12.23
CA VAL A 114 5.54 13.07 12.30
C VAL A 114 5.17 13.86 13.55
N SER A 115 4.16 14.71 13.42
CA SER A 115 3.55 15.38 14.56
C SER A 115 2.09 15.71 14.30
N VAL A 116 1.24 15.51 15.31
CA VAL A 116 -0.12 16.04 15.27
C VAL A 116 -0.06 17.47 15.80
N GLN A 117 -0.48 18.42 15.00
CA GLN A 117 -0.45 19.85 15.34
C GLN A 117 -1.47 20.17 16.45
N ASP A 118 -1.20 21.23 17.21
CA ASP A 118 -2.06 21.64 18.34
C ASP A 118 -3.43 22.14 17.88
N ARG A 119 -3.52 22.62 16.64
CA ARG A 119 -4.77 23.08 16.05
C ARG A 119 -5.64 21.90 15.65
N VAL A 120 -6.84 21.84 16.21
CA VAL A 120 -7.90 20.92 15.78
C VAL A 120 -8.96 21.68 14.99
N GLU A 121 -9.32 21.15 13.83
CA GLU A 121 -10.35 21.72 12.97
C GLU A 121 -11.72 21.09 13.27
N PHE A 122 -12.75 21.92 13.29
CA PHE A 122 -14.13 21.48 13.45
C PHE A 122 -14.90 21.77 12.15
N ARG A 123 -15.46 20.73 11.54
CA ARG A 123 -16.25 20.85 10.31
C ARG A 123 -17.43 19.89 10.32
N ALA A 124 -18.63 20.43 10.07
CA ALA A 124 -19.86 19.64 9.98
C ALA A 124 -20.09 18.70 11.19
N GLY A 125 -19.89 19.21 12.41
CA GLY A 125 -20.07 18.45 13.65
C GLY A 125 -19.01 17.37 13.90
N LYS A 126 -17.88 17.41 13.20
CA LYS A 126 -16.76 16.47 13.35
C LYS A 126 -15.47 17.22 13.66
N ASN A 127 -14.61 16.61 14.47
CA ASN A 127 -13.25 17.07 14.73
C ASN A 127 -12.25 16.41 13.76
N TYR A 128 -11.21 17.16 13.41
CA TYR A 128 -10.14 16.72 12.54
C TYR A 128 -8.81 17.19 13.09
N TYR A 129 -7.88 16.24 13.21
CA TYR A 129 -6.52 16.45 13.64
C TYR A 129 -5.63 16.70 12.42
N GLN A 130 -4.76 17.70 12.52
CA GLN A 130 -3.83 18.03 11.46
C GLN A 130 -2.50 17.29 11.71
N LEU A 131 -2.20 16.30 10.87
CA LEU A 131 -0.99 15.50 10.92
C LEU A 131 0.06 16.11 9.99
N ALA A 132 1.15 16.62 10.54
CA ALA A 132 2.33 16.98 9.79
C ALA A 132 3.21 15.75 9.59
N VAL A 133 3.60 15.50 8.34
CA VAL A 133 4.49 14.41 7.95
C VAL A 133 5.62 15.00 7.11
N GLN A 134 6.84 14.76 7.55
CA GLN A 134 8.03 15.09 6.80
C GLN A 134 8.78 13.79 6.51
N ALA A 135 9.32 13.69 5.31
CA ALA A 135 10.22 12.62 4.93
C ALA A 135 11.31 13.19 4.04
N ASP A 136 12.44 12.51 4.00
CA ASP A 136 13.49 12.70 3.00
C ASP A 136 14.12 14.11 3.05
N GLY A 137 14.03 14.76 4.21
CA GLY A 137 14.48 16.14 4.40
C GLY A 137 13.66 17.19 3.66
N GLY A 138 12.55 16.81 3.02
CA GLY A 138 11.65 17.72 2.31
C GLY A 138 10.78 18.56 3.24
N GLU A 139 9.91 19.38 2.67
CA GLU A 139 8.97 20.18 3.45
C GLU A 139 7.88 19.33 4.13
N PRO A 140 7.45 19.67 5.36
CA PRO A 140 6.35 19.00 6.03
C PRO A 140 5.04 19.13 5.25
N LYS A 141 4.42 17.99 4.92
CA LYS A 141 3.07 17.92 4.35
C LYS A 141 2.03 17.81 5.46
N LEU A 142 0.90 18.50 5.28
CA LEU A 142 -0.17 18.55 6.27
C LEU A 142 -1.37 17.75 5.79
N TYR A 143 -1.77 16.75 6.57
CA TYR A 143 -2.91 15.89 6.30
C TYR A 143 -3.99 16.09 7.36
N ARG A 144 -5.23 16.23 6.90
CA ARG A 144 -6.39 16.31 7.78
C ARG A 144 -6.92 14.90 8.05
N LYS A 145 -6.88 14.44 9.30
CA LYS A 145 -7.27 13.09 9.71
C LYS A 145 -8.29 13.11 10.85
N ARG A 146 -9.26 12.20 10.83
CA ARG A 146 -10.15 11.93 11.97
C ARG A 146 -9.56 10.88 12.89
N TYR A 147 -9.96 10.87 14.16
CA TYR A 147 -9.59 9.81 15.11
C TYR A 147 -9.85 8.39 14.55
N SER A 148 -10.96 8.19 13.83
CA SER A 148 -11.29 6.88 13.24
C SER A 148 -10.20 6.38 12.29
N GLU A 149 -9.52 7.27 11.56
CA GLU A 149 -8.46 6.89 10.63
C GLU A 149 -7.20 6.39 11.37
N PHE A 150 -6.91 6.95 12.55
CA PHE A 150 -5.82 6.45 13.42
C PHE A 150 -6.15 5.06 13.98
N ALA A 151 -7.41 4.84 14.40
CA ALA A 151 -7.86 3.55 14.87
C ALA A 151 -7.84 2.50 13.75
N GLU A 152 -8.29 2.87 12.54
CA GLU A 152 -8.28 2.00 11.36
C GLU A 152 -6.86 1.58 10.96
N VAL A 153 -5.89 2.51 10.93
CA VAL A 153 -4.50 2.16 10.62
C VAL A 153 -3.91 1.24 11.70
N HIS A 154 -4.22 1.49 12.98
CA HIS A 154 -3.78 0.62 14.07
C HIS A 154 -4.28 -0.82 13.89
N ASP A 155 -5.55 -0.98 13.56
CA ASP A 155 -6.15 -2.30 13.35
C ASP A 155 -5.56 -3.00 12.12
N LYS A 156 -5.32 -2.27 11.03
CA LYS A 156 -4.61 -2.80 9.85
C LYS A 156 -3.18 -3.24 10.18
N MET A 157 -2.46 -2.47 11.00
CA MET A 157 -1.11 -2.83 11.47
C MET A 157 -1.13 -4.09 12.35
N LYS A 158 -2.10 -4.20 13.28
CA LYS A 158 -2.31 -5.42 14.08
C LYS A 158 -2.57 -6.64 13.20
N GLN A 159 -3.34 -6.48 12.13
CA GLN A 159 -3.64 -7.54 11.17
C GLN A 159 -2.41 -7.96 10.35
N ALA A 160 -1.58 -7.00 9.93
CA ALA A 160 -0.33 -7.27 9.20
C ALA A 160 0.68 -8.05 10.06
N TYR A 161 0.70 -7.81 11.37
CA TYR A 161 1.62 -8.47 12.31
C TYR A 161 1.05 -9.74 12.96
N VAL A 162 -0.09 -10.28 12.49
CA VAL A 162 -0.62 -11.57 12.96
C VAL A 162 0.43 -12.67 12.78
N GLY A 163 0.85 -13.30 13.89
CA GLY A 163 1.88 -14.34 13.91
C GLY A 163 3.31 -13.81 14.08
N SER A 164 3.49 -12.51 14.35
CA SER A 164 4.77 -11.90 14.66
C SER A 164 4.77 -11.29 16.07
N HIS A 165 5.93 -11.32 16.73
CA HIS A 165 6.14 -10.64 18.02
C HIS A 165 5.93 -9.12 17.90
N LEU A 166 6.09 -8.54 16.70
CA LEU A 166 5.86 -7.12 16.43
C LEU A 166 4.45 -6.65 16.79
N ARG A 167 3.47 -7.56 16.77
CA ARG A 167 2.09 -7.23 17.15
C ARG A 167 1.99 -6.77 18.60
N ALA A 168 2.78 -7.36 19.51
CA ALA A 168 2.82 -6.98 20.91
C ALA A 168 3.61 -5.68 21.14
N SER A 169 4.51 -5.32 20.22
CA SER A 169 5.31 -4.09 20.25
C SER A 169 4.56 -2.87 19.71
N LEU A 170 3.36 -3.01 19.17
CA LEU A 170 2.58 -1.88 18.68
C LEU A 170 2.12 -0.99 19.85
N PRO A 171 2.32 0.34 19.79
CA PRO A 171 1.79 1.24 20.80
C PRO A 171 0.25 1.20 20.78
N ALA A 172 -0.37 1.31 21.96
CA ALA A 172 -1.82 1.42 22.04
C ALA A 172 -2.27 2.80 21.56
N PRO A 173 -3.29 2.89 20.67
CA PRO A 173 -3.88 4.17 20.30
C PRO A 173 -4.74 4.69 21.46
N PRO A 174 -5.06 5.99 21.47
CA PRO A 174 -6.02 6.58 22.39
C PRO A 174 -7.34 5.79 22.42
N ALA A 175 -7.92 5.63 23.61
CA ALA A 175 -9.13 4.82 23.76
C ALA A 175 -10.32 5.43 23.02
N LYS A 176 -11.09 4.56 22.35
CA LYS A 176 -12.35 4.95 21.72
C LYS A 176 -13.39 5.16 22.81
N ILE A 177 -14.06 6.32 22.78
CA ILE A 177 -15.21 6.56 23.65
C ILE A 177 -16.42 5.88 23.03
N LEU A 178 -17.04 4.98 23.79
CA LEU A 178 -18.25 4.25 23.41
C LEU A 178 -19.53 4.87 23.98
N ASN A 179 -19.40 5.81 24.91
CA ASN A 179 -20.55 6.49 25.51
C ASN A 179 -21.18 7.46 24.50
N PRO A 180 -22.45 7.25 24.07
CA PRO A 180 -23.13 8.12 23.11
C PRO A 180 -23.51 9.49 23.67
N PHE A 181 -23.51 9.66 25.01
CA PHE A 181 -23.84 10.92 25.68
C PHE A 181 -22.61 11.78 26.00
N PHE A 182 -21.41 11.30 25.68
CA PHE A 182 -20.19 12.05 25.92
C PHE A 182 -19.93 13.03 24.77
N ASP A 183 -19.78 14.31 25.09
CA ASP A 183 -19.46 15.32 24.10
C ASP A 183 -18.00 15.19 23.63
N GLN A 184 -17.82 14.64 22.43
CA GLN A 184 -16.52 14.45 21.81
C GLN A 184 -16.01 15.70 21.08
N LEU A 185 -16.75 16.80 21.13
CA LEU A 185 -16.36 18.10 20.60
C LEU A 185 -15.89 19.05 21.70
N GLU A 186 -15.98 18.62 22.96
CA GLU A 186 -15.51 19.40 24.10
C GLU A 186 -14.01 19.73 23.94
N PRO A 187 -13.60 21.00 24.07
CA PRO A 187 -12.24 21.44 23.76
C PRO A 187 -11.14 20.70 24.54
N THR A 188 -11.32 20.46 25.84
CA THR A 188 -10.29 19.80 26.66
C THR A 188 -10.10 18.34 26.25
N PHE A 189 -11.20 17.64 25.95
CA PHE A 189 -11.17 16.29 25.43
C PHE A 189 -10.45 16.21 24.08
N VAL A 190 -10.79 17.11 23.17
CA VAL A 190 -10.18 17.17 21.84
C VAL A 190 -8.68 17.43 21.93
N GLN A 191 -8.25 18.33 22.82
CA GLN A 191 -6.85 18.67 23.03
C GLN A 191 -6.08 17.54 23.72
N ASN A 192 -6.63 16.93 24.77
CA ASN A 192 -6.03 15.76 25.41
C ASN A 192 -5.82 14.62 24.40
N ARG A 193 -6.84 14.34 23.59
CA ARG A 193 -6.73 13.33 22.53
C ARG A 193 -5.69 13.72 21.47
N GLN A 194 -5.54 15.00 21.13
CA GLN A 194 -4.49 15.44 20.21
C GLN A 194 -3.09 15.10 20.74
N VAL A 195 -2.82 15.35 22.03
CA VAL A 195 -1.55 15.02 22.67
C VAL A 195 -1.30 13.52 22.62
N GLU A 196 -2.29 12.71 23.00
CA GLU A 196 -2.17 11.24 22.97
C GLU A 196 -1.97 10.72 21.53
N LEU A 197 -2.64 11.31 20.54
CA LEU A 197 -2.47 10.96 19.13
C LEU A 197 -1.07 11.34 18.63
N ASN A 198 -0.54 12.49 19.03
CA ASN A 198 0.82 12.94 18.70
C ASN A 198 1.87 11.95 19.21
N ASP A 199 1.74 11.55 20.47
CA ASP A 199 2.61 10.54 21.07
C ASP A 199 2.50 9.18 20.39
N TYR A 200 1.26 8.78 20.07
CA TYR A 200 1.00 7.54 19.35
C TYR A 200 1.68 7.50 17.98
N VAL A 201 1.54 8.53 17.14
CA VAL A 201 2.15 8.52 15.80
C VAL A 201 3.66 8.55 15.85
N LYS A 202 4.26 9.27 16.81
CA LYS A 202 5.72 9.26 17.02
C LYS A 202 6.21 7.87 17.41
N LYS A 203 5.45 7.14 18.23
CA LYS A 203 5.80 5.76 18.65
C LYS A 203 5.55 4.73 17.56
N ILE A 204 4.50 4.87 16.73
CA ILE A 204 4.18 3.81 15.75
C ILE A 204 5.21 3.77 14.61
N ILE A 205 5.77 4.92 14.22
CA ILE A 205 6.76 4.99 13.14
C ILE A 205 8.12 4.39 13.55
N THR A 206 8.40 4.27 14.85
CA THR A 206 9.64 3.66 15.37
C THR A 206 9.53 2.14 15.53
N VAL A 207 8.33 1.57 15.38
CA VAL A 207 8.16 0.11 15.41
C VAL A 207 8.90 -0.51 14.22
N PRO A 208 9.71 -1.57 14.43
CA PRO A 208 10.44 -2.20 13.35
C PRO A 208 9.51 -2.61 12.20
N ARG A 209 9.94 -2.31 10.96
CA ARG A 209 9.22 -2.62 9.72
C ARG A 209 7.89 -1.86 9.53
N ALA A 210 7.55 -0.90 10.39
CA ALA A 210 6.30 -0.15 10.29
C ALA A 210 6.24 0.68 9.00
N LEU A 211 7.34 1.35 8.64
CA LEU A 211 7.45 2.13 7.40
C LEU A 211 7.55 1.27 6.12
N ALA A 212 7.47 -0.06 6.23
CA ALA A 212 7.26 -0.95 5.08
C ALA A 212 5.82 -1.43 4.95
N GLN A 213 4.93 -1.06 5.88
CA GLN A 213 3.53 -1.48 5.83
C GLN A 213 2.70 -0.50 5.00
N PRO A 214 1.99 -0.99 3.95
CA PRO A 214 1.21 -0.13 3.06
C PRO A 214 0.16 0.70 3.79
N ALA A 215 -0.48 0.14 4.81
CA ALA A 215 -1.50 0.84 5.59
C ALA A 215 -0.97 2.07 6.33
N LEU A 216 0.25 1.99 6.88
CA LEU A 216 0.85 3.12 7.57
C LEU A 216 1.38 4.16 6.58
N LEU A 217 2.01 3.71 5.49
CA LEU A 217 2.49 4.62 4.44
C LEU A 217 1.34 5.43 3.83
N ASP A 218 0.23 4.78 3.49
CA ASP A 218 -0.99 5.43 3.00
C ASP A 218 -1.55 6.44 4.01
N PHE A 219 -1.60 6.06 5.28
CA PHE A 219 -2.04 6.97 6.35
C PHE A 219 -1.15 8.23 6.43
N LEU A 220 0.16 8.08 6.28
CA LEU A 220 1.15 9.16 6.30
C LEU A 220 1.28 9.91 4.97
N GLY A 221 0.63 9.46 3.90
CA GLY A 221 0.83 9.97 2.54
C GLY A 221 2.28 9.83 2.06
N LEU A 222 2.91 8.72 2.44
CA LEU A 222 4.26 8.32 2.03
C LEU A 222 4.20 7.13 1.08
N ALA A 223 5.28 6.93 0.36
CA ALA A 223 5.45 5.88 -0.63
C ALA A 223 6.69 5.04 -0.29
N LEU A 224 6.68 3.78 -0.73
CA LEU A 224 7.93 3.03 -0.82
C LEU A 224 8.76 3.60 -1.96
N ARG A 225 10.08 3.48 -1.86
CA ARG A 225 11.00 3.85 -2.94
C ARG A 225 11.28 2.63 -3.80
N ALA A 226 11.35 2.84 -5.11
CA ALA A 226 11.94 1.86 -6.00
C ALA A 226 13.46 1.80 -5.76
N PRO A 227 14.12 0.67 -6.07
CA PRO A 227 15.58 0.61 -6.08
C PRO A 227 16.24 1.65 -7.00
N SER A 228 15.51 2.17 -8.00
CA SER A 228 15.93 3.31 -8.83
C SER A 228 16.00 4.66 -8.08
N GLY A 229 15.51 4.73 -6.84
CA GLY A 229 15.45 5.94 -6.02
C GLY A 229 14.18 6.77 -6.21
N GLU A 230 13.33 6.43 -7.18
CA GLU A 230 12.06 7.13 -7.42
C GLU A 230 10.96 6.67 -6.45
N PRO A 231 10.08 7.58 -5.99
CA PRO A 231 8.95 7.21 -5.14
C PRO A 231 7.92 6.40 -5.92
N VAL A 232 7.54 5.23 -5.41
CA VAL A 232 6.45 4.42 -5.95
C VAL A 232 5.14 4.93 -5.34
N ASP A 233 4.43 5.80 -6.06
CA ASP A 233 3.14 6.30 -5.61
C ASP A 233 2.13 5.16 -5.48
N LEU A 234 1.76 4.86 -4.24
CA LEU A 234 0.79 3.82 -3.93
C LEU A 234 -0.65 4.22 -4.29
N LEU A 235 -0.92 5.49 -4.61
CA LEU A 235 -2.26 6.05 -4.81
C LEU A 235 -2.59 6.46 -6.25
N ALA A 236 -1.64 6.39 -7.18
CA ALA A 236 -1.93 6.70 -8.58
C ALA A 236 -2.85 5.61 -9.18
N PRO A 237 -4.03 5.94 -9.74
CA PRO A 237 -4.69 5.02 -10.65
C PRO A 237 -3.74 4.72 -11.81
N PRO A 238 -3.83 3.53 -12.44
CA PRO A 238 -3.02 3.26 -13.63
C PRO A 238 -3.22 4.40 -14.63
N PRO A 239 -2.16 4.88 -15.33
CA PRO A 239 -2.31 5.91 -16.33
C PRO A 239 -3.42 5.51 -17.30
N VAL A 240 -4.49 6.31 -17.36
CA VAL A 240 -5.61 6.10 -18.26
C VAL A 240 -5.18 6.60 -19.63
N ASP A 241 -4.27 5.88 -20.27
CA ASP A 241 -3.81 6.19 -21.63
C ASP A 241 -3.42 4.92 -22.37
N LEU A 242 -4.30 3.91 -22.42
CA LEU A 242 -4.25 2.84 -23.46
C LEU A 242 -5.63 2.24 -23.77
N LEU A 243 -6.74 2.95 -23.52
CA LEU A 243 -8.09 2.47 -23.85
C LEU A 243 -8.78 3.22 -24.99
N ASN A 244 -8.14 4.24 -25.59
CA ASN A 244 -8.68 4.98 -26.74
C ASN A 244 -7.69 5.09 -27.91
N ALA A 245 -6.91 4.05 -28.19
CA ALA A 245 -6.33 3.92 -29.52
C ALA A 245 -7.45 3.46 -30.47
N PRO A 246 -7.84 4.25 -31.49
CA PRO A 246 -8.79 3.77 -32.49
C PRO A 246 -8.18 2.55 -33.20
N LEU A 247 -8.91 1.43 -33.17
CA LEU A 247 -8.67 0.28 -34.03
C LEU A 247 -8.84 0.72 -35.50
N ASP A 248 -7.88 0.33 -36.32
CA ASP A 248 -7.83 0.42 -37.78
C ASP A 248 -7.72 1.81 -38.44
N ALA A 249 -6.50 2.13 -38.88
CA ALA A 249 -6.30 2.77 -40.18
C ALA A 249 -5.25 1.97 -40.95
N PRO A 250 -5.53 1.49 -42.17
CA PRO A 250 -4.52 0.78 -42.97
C PRO A 250 -3.36 1.73 -43.31
N PRO A 251 -2.12 1.21 -43.41
CA PRO A 251 -0.96 2.03 -43.71
C PRO A 251 -1.14 2.71 -45.08
N MET A 252 -0.94 4.02 -45.12
CA MET A 252 -0.94 4.77 -46.38
C MET A 252 0.11 4.18 -47.33
N PRO A 253 -0.21 4.07 -48.64
CA PRO A 253 0.77 3.63 -49.62
C PRO A 253 1.93 4.64 -49.70
N PRO A 254 3.16 4.17 -49.91
CA PRO A 254 4.31 5.05 -50.03
C PRO A 254 4.13 6.01 -51.22
N PRO A 255 4.61 7.26 -51.10
CA PRO A 255 4.54 8.23 -52.19
C PRO A 255 5.31 7.71 -53.40
N GLN A 256 4.66 7.73 -54.58
CA GLN A 256 5.31 7.32 -55.82
C GLN A 256 6.36 8.36 -56.26
N PRO A 257 7.50 7.93 -56.82
CA PRO A 257 8.51 8.84 -57.31
C PRO A 257 7.98 9.62 -58.52
N VAL A 258 8.11 10.95 -58.48
CA VAL A 258 7.85 11.82 -59.61
C VAL A 258 9.01 11.66 -60.59
N PHE A 259 8.75 11.07 -61.75
CA PHE A 259 9.69 11.10 -62.88
C PHE A 259 9.58 12.48 -63.54
N GLU A 260 10.69 13.24 -63.53
CA GLU A 260 10.83 14.42 -64.39
C GLU A 260 10.87 13.96 -65.85
N GLU A 261 9.81 14.24 -66.61
CA GLU A 261 9.86 14.20 -68.06
C GLU A 261 10.63 15.44 -68.56
N ALA A 262 11.81 15.18 -69.11
CA ALA A 262 12.52 16.14 -69.93
C ALA A 262 11.73 16.38 -71.24
N VAL A 263 11.30 17.61 -71.47
CA VAL A 263 10.82 18.07 -72.77
C VAL A 263 11.92 18.94 -73.40
N VAL A 264 12.52 18.37 -74.45
CA VAL A 264 13.24 18.94 -75.61
C VAL A 264 14.17 20.14 -75.38
#